data_AF-A0A1Q7ZQN9-F1
#
_entry.id   AF-A0A1Q7ZQN9-F1
#
_cell.length_a   1.000
_cell.length_b   1.000
_cell.length_c   1.000
_cell.angle_alpha   90.00
_cell.angle_beta   90.00
_cell.angle_gamma   90.00
#
_symmetry.space_group_name_H-M   'P 1'
#
loop_
_entity.id
_entity.type
_entity.pdbx_description
1 polymer ?
#
loop_
_entity_poly.entity_id
_entity_poly.type
_entity_poly.pdbx_seq_one_letter_code
_entity_poly.pdbx_strand_id
1 'polypeptide(L)'
;MTYKAYLDNIKLQTGKTPEDFVELAKKKGFIINGKTVAKHGVILAWLKTEMGLGHRHANAIILYLKAPEIAKKKIQEDTKKSKRNRTT
;
A
#
# COMPACT_ATOMS: atom_id res chain seq x y z
N MET A 1 8.24 -7.57 -10.96
CA MET A 1 8.14 -6.40 -10.06
C MET A 1 7.73 -6.86 -8.69
N THR A 2 8.47 -6.41 -7.70
CA THR A 2 8.34 -6.75 -6.30
C THR A 2 7.34 -5.83 -5.58
N TYR A 3 6.70 -6.30 -4.50
CA TYR A 3 5.68 -5.47 -3.79
C TYR A 3 6.30 -4.19 -3.23
N LYS A 4 7.56 -4.29 -2.78
CA LYS A 4 8.36 -3.14 -2.35
C LYS A 4 8.56 -2.11 -3.48
N ALA A 5 8.79 -2.55 -4.72
CA ALA A 5 9.00 -1.65 -5.86
C ALA A 5 7.73 -0.87 -6.22
N TYR A 6 6.54 -1.47 -6.03
CA TYR A 6 5.28 -0.73 -6.18
C TYR A 6 5.13 0.36 -5.13
N LEU A 7 5.43 0.07 -3.86
CA LEU A 7 5.39 1.06 -2.78
C LEU A 7 6.40 2.20 -2.98
N ASP A 8 7.58 1.86 -3.49
CA ASP A 8 8.62 2.84 -3.81
C ASP A 8 8.19 3.78 -4.95
N ASN A 9 7.59 3.23 -6.01
CA ASN A 9 6.99 4.03 -7.08
C ASN A 9 5.88 4.94 -6.57
N ILE A 10 5.00 4.43 -5.70
CA ILE A 10 3.96 5.25 -5.07
C ILE A 10 4.60 6.42 -4.32
N LYS A 11 5.61 6.15 -3.49
CA LYS A 11 6.32 7.19 -2.74
C LYS A 11 7.00 8.21 -3.67
N LEU A 12 7.59 7.76 -4.78
CA LEU A 12 8.18 8.63 -5.78
C LEU A 12 7.13 9.50 -6.50
N GLN A 13 5.96 8.95 -6.79
CA GLN A 13 4.87 9.68 -7.46
C GLN A 13 4.15 10.67 -6.54
N THR A 14 3.91 10.28 -5.28
CA THR A 14 3.03 11.04 -4.37
C THR A 14 3.80 11.76 -3.25
N GLY A 15 5.08 11.45 -3.07
CA GLY A 15 5.88 11.89 -1.93
C GLY A 15 5.50 11.23 -0.60
N LYS A 16 4.47 10.37 -0.57
CA LYS A 16 3.88 9.82 0.66
C LYS A 16 4.20 8.35 0.84
N THR A 17 4.45 7.97 2.09
CA THR A 17 4.70 6.56 2.44
C THR A 17 3.37 5.82 2.64
N PRO A 18 3.33 4.49 2.43
CA PRO A 18 2.14 3.67 2.73
C PRO A 18 1.61 3.87 4.15
N GLU A 19 2.45 4.24 5.10
CA GLU A 19 2.06 4.57 6.47
C GLU A 19 1.31 5.91 6.56
N ASP A 20 1.75 6.93 5.82
CA ASP A 20 1.04 8.21 5.69
C ASP A 20 -0.36 8.00 5.11
N PHE A 21 -0.51 7.10 4.14
CA PHE A 21 -1.83 6.71 3.63
C PHE A 21 -2.72 6.09 4.69
N VAL A 22 -2.17 5.33 5.65
CA VAL A 22 -2.93 4.76 6.78
C VAL A 22 -3.43 5.88 7.69
N GLU A 23 -2.59 6.87 7.98
CA GLU A 23 -2.98 8.02 8.79
C GLU A 23 -4.05 8.86 8.09
N LEU A 24 -3.89 9.12 6.80
CA LEU A 24 -4.89 9.82 5.99
C LEU A 24 -6.21 9.04 5.92
N ALA A 25 -6.16 7.72 5.75
CA ALA A 25 -7.34 6.88 5.74
C ALA A 25 -8.05 6.85 7.09
N LYS A 26 -7.31 6.84 8.20
CA LYS A 26 -7.86 7.02 9.55
C LYS A 26 -8.52 8.38 9.70
N LYS A 27 -7.86 9.45 9.26
CA LYS A 27 -8.37 10.83 9.31
C LYS A 27 -9.65 11.00 8.48
N LYS A 28 -9.77 10.28 7.36
CA LYS A 28 -10.99 10.22 6.54
C LYS A 28 -12.11 9.35 7.12
N GLY A 29 -11.85 8.58 8.18
CA GLY A 29 -12.81 7.62 8.73
C GLY A 29 -12.92 6.32 7.94
N PHE A 30 -11.95 6.01 7.06
CA PHE A 30 -11.91 4.73 6.36
C PHE A 30 -11.42 3.59 7.25
N ILE A 31 -10.63 3.91 8.27
CA ILE A 31 -10.19 2.97 9.30
C ILE A 31 -10.76 3.43 10.63
N ILE A 32 -11.60 2.58 11.22
CA ILE A 32 -12.20 2.80 12.54
C ILE A 32 -11.81 1.63 13.42
N ASN A 33 -11.25 1.92 14.60
CA ASN A 33 -10.83 0.91 15.58
C ASN A 33 -9.88 -0.17 14.99
N GLY A 34 -8.95 0.26 14.12
CA GLY A 34 -7.99 -0.64 13.45
C GLY A 34 -8.57 -1.50 12.33
N LYS A 35 -9.86 -1.38 12.00
CA LYS A 35 -10.51 -2.09 10.90
C LYS A 35 -10.85 -1.13 9.77
N THR A 36 -10.54 -1.55 8.54
CA THR A 36 -11.00 -0.81 7.35
C THR A 36 -12.50 -0.99 7.20
N VAL A 37 -13.27 0.07 7.42
CA VAL A 37 -14.73 0.12 7.26
C VAL A 37 -15.13 0.57 5.86
N ALA A 38 -14.26 1.29 5.16
CA ALA A 38 -14.53 1.78 3.82
C ALA A 38 -14.55 0.66 2.78
N LYS A 39 -15.49 0.76 1.83
CA LYS A 39 -15.54 -0.14 0.67
C LYS A 39 -14.30 0.05 -0.19
N HIS A 40 -13.85 -1.05 -0.78
CA HIS A 40 -12.70 -1.10 -1.67
C HIS A 40 -12.74 -0.01 -2.75
N GLY A 41 -13.87 0.11 -3.47
CA GLY A 41 -14.05 1.10 -4.54
C GLY A 41 -13.97 2.56 -4.05
N VAL A 42 -14.36 2.84 -2.81
CA VAL A 42 -14.31 4.20 -2.23
C VAL A 42 -12.86 4.61 -1.99
N ILE A 43 -12.07 3.72 -1.39
CA ILE A 43 -10.63 3.95 -1.16
C ILE A 43 -9.90 4.05 -2.50
N LEU A 44 -10.27 3.21 -3.47
CA LEU A 44 -9.67 3.19 -4.79
C LEU A 44 -9.95 4.49 -5.57
N ALA A 45 -11.20 4.96 -5.54
CA ALA A 45 -11.56 6.25 -6.12
C ALA A 45 -10.80 7.39 -5.42
N TRP A 46 -10.73 7.37 -4.08
CA TRP A 46 -9.99 8.37 -3.31
C TRP A 46 -8.50 8.42 -3.69
N LEU A 47 -7.82 7.28 -3.77
CA LEU A 47 -6.42 7.19 -4.18
C LEU A 47 -6.19 7.63 -5.62
N LYS A 48 -7.15 7.39 -6.51
CA LYS A 48 -7.09 7.90 -7.89
C LYS A 48 -7.26 9.41 -7.95
N THR A 49 -8.26 9.95 -7.27
CA THR A 49 -8.61 11.37 -7.32
C THR A 49 -7.57 12.24 -6.62
N GLU A 50 -7.12 11.85 -5.42
CA GLU A 50 -6.22 12.68 -4.61
C GLU A 50 -4.75 12.47 -4.95
N MET A 51 -4.40 11.29 -5.45
CA MET A 51 -2.99 10.89 -5.60
C MET A 51 -2.63 10.47 -7.02
N GLY A 52 -3.59 10.44 -7.95
CA GLY A 52 -3.35 10.02 -9.33
C GLY A 52 -2.89 8.56 -9.46
N LEU A 53 -3.14 7.72 -8.44
CA LEU A 53 -2.60 6.37 -8.42
C LEU A 53 -3.31 5.45 -9.41
N GLY A 54 -2.53 4.81 -10.26
CA GLY A 54 -3.04 3.76 -11.15
C GLY A 54 -3.66 2.60 -10.38
N HIS A 55 -4.56 1.86 -11.02
CA HIS A 55 -5.36 0.79 -10.39
C HIS A 55 -4.51 -0.21 -9.60
N ARG A 56 -3.35 -0.62 -10.13
CA ARG A 56 -2.42 -1.56 -9.48
C ARG A 56 -1.79 -0.98 -8.20
N HIS A 57 -1.38 0.29 -8.23
CA HIS A 57 -0.77 0.98 -7.10
C HIS A 57 -1.79 1.25 -5.98
N ALA A 58 -2.99 1.69 -6.36
CA ALA A 58 -4.08 1.87 -5.40
C ALA A 58 -4.41 0.56 -4.69
N ASN A 59 -4.43 -0.57 -5.42
CA ASN A 59 -4.68 -1.89 -4.84
C ASN A 59 -3.63 -2.29 -3.80
N ALA A 60 -2.35 -1.96 -4.05
CA ALA A 60 -1.25 -2.22 -3.12
C ALA A 60 -1.43 -1.47 -1.80
N ILE A 61 -1.85 -0.19 -1.86
CA ILE A 61 -2.17 0.62 -0.67
C ILE A 61 -3.40 0.07 0.04
N ILE A 62 -4.46 -0.29 -0.69
CA ILE A 62 -5.68 -0.85 -0.08
C ILE A 62 -5.39 -2.14 0.67
N LEU A 63 -4.53 -3.01 0.13
CA LEU A 63 -4.07 -4.20 0.84
C LEU A 63 -3.32 -3.84 2.13
N TYR A 64 -2.46 -2.81 2.09
CA TYR A 64 -1.74 -2.31 3.26
C TYR A 64 -2.69 -1.76 4.35
N LEU A 65 -3.73 -1.04 3.93
CA LEU A 65 -4.76 -0.48 4.82
C LEU A 65 -5.60 -1.58 5.48
N LYS A 66 -5.99 -2.59 4.70
CA LYS A 66 -6.91 -3.66 5.13
C LYS A 66 -6.20 -4.77 5.91
N ALA A 67 -4.97 -5.08 5.53
CA ALA A 67 -4.18 -6.17 6.08
C ALA A 67 -2.69 -5.76 6.19
N PRO A 68 -2.35 -4.87 7.15
CA PRO A 68 -0.99 -4.37 7.30
C PRO A 68 0.01 -5.49 7.60
N GLU A 69 -0.43 -6.54 8.30
CA GLU A 69 0.36 -7.76 8.58
C GLU A 69 0.74 -8.54 7.31
N ILE A 70 -0.22 -8.74 6.39
CA ILE A 70 0.02 -9.43 5.12
C ILE A 70 0.93 -8.60 4.24
N ALA A 71 0.70 -7.29 4.19
CA ALA A 71 1.54 -6.39 3.41
C ALA A 71 2.98 -6.36 3.92
N LYS A 72 3.19 -6.25 5.24
CA LYS A 72 4.54 -6.35 5.86
C LYS A 72 5.21 -7.69 5.54
N LYS A 73 4.47 -8.80 5.62
CA LYS A 73 4.98 -10.13 5.24
C LYS A 73 5.40 -10.18 3.77
N LYS A 74 4.60 -9.61 2.87
CA LYS A 74 4.91 -9.49 1.44
C LYS A 74 6.18 -8.69 1.19
N ILE A 75 6.36 -7.56 1.89
CA ILE A 75 7.59 -6.75 1.84
C ILE A 75 8.80 -7.58 2.30
N GLN A 76 8.65 -8.35 3.37
CA GLN A 76 9.74 -9.14 3.96
C GLN A 76 10.14 -10.35 3.10
N GLU A 77 9.17 -11.05 2.50
CA GLU A 77 9.42 -12.12 1.54
C GLU A 77 10.21 -11.63 0.32
N ASP A 78 9.88 -10.43 -0.14
CA ASP A 78 10.52 -9.75 -1.24
C ASP A 78 12.02 -9.49 -0.97
N THR A 79 12.34 -8.96 0.21
CA THR A 79 13.72 -8.77 0.68
C THR A 79 14.48 -10.08 0.82
N LYS A 80 13.79 -11.17 1.21
CA LYS A 80 14.39 -12.50 1.36
C LYS A 80 14.68 -13.15 0.00
N LYS A 81 13.79 -12.98 -0.98
CA LYS A 81 13.94 -13.53 -2.34
C LYS A 81 15.07 -12.85 -3.11
N SER A 82 15.26 -11.54 -2.92
CA SER A 82 16.39 -10.80 -3.52
C SER A 82 17.75 -11.27 -3.01
N LYS A 83 17.86 -11.74 -1.75
CA LYS A 83 19.11 -12.32 -1.21
C LYS A 83 19.39 -13.74 -1.71
N ARG A 84 18.36 -14.48 -2.11
CA ARG A 84 18.47 -15.89 -2.54
C ARG A 84 18.89 -16.06 -4.00
N ASN A 85 18.69 -15.03 -4.83
CA ASN A 85 18.97 -15.06 -6.26
C ASN A 85 20.30 -14.36 -6.65
N ARG A 86 21.14 -13.98 -5.67
CA ARG A 86 22.46 -13.36 -5.90
C ARG A 86 23.64 -14.34 -5.79
N THR A 87 23.34 -15.62 -5.66
CA THR A 87 24.31 -16.74 -5.63
C THR A 87 23.96 -17.72 -6.74
N THR A 88 24.21 -17.35 -7.99
CA THR A 88 24.47 -18.26 -9.12
C THR A 88 25.24 -17.46 -10.16
#